data_AF-A0A2R6XXN9-F1
#
_entry.id   AF-A0A2R6XXN9-F1
#
_cell.length_a   1.000
_cell.length_b   1.000
_cell.length_c   1.000
_cell.angle_alpha   90.00
_cell.angle_beta   90.00
_cell.angle_gamma   90.00
#
_symmetry.space_group_name_H-M   'P 1'
#
loop_
_entity.id
_entity.type
_entity.pdbx_description
1 polymer ?
#
loop_
_entity_poly.entity_id
_entity_poly.type
_entity_poly.pdbx_seq_one_letter_code
_entity_poly.pdbx_strand_id
1 'polypeptide(L)'
;MKQYGTACKGEAKCRVAQGIRIPLSEDRRIFTPIDRASYKWERMYAKRTAVERLSSRLDVSFGFELHTICGMAKMKMRCGLALCVMLAMALGRNRFKKQLKLLNQCAVADLK
;
A
#
# COMPACT_ATOMS: atom_id res chain seq x y z
N MET A 1 -15.74 30.10 5.11
CA MET A 1 -16.98 30.82 5.49
C MET A 1 -18.02 30.76 4.38
N LYS A 2 -17.80 31.27 3.16
CA LYS A 2 -18.70 31.01 2.00
C LYS A 2 -18.99 29.53 1.69
N GLN A 3 -18.06 28.63 2.01
CA GLN A 3 -18.18 27.18 1.79
C GLN A 3 -19.23 26.47 2.66
N TYR A 4 -19.54 27.01 3.85
CA TYR A 4 -20.58 26.48 4.74
C TYR A 4 -21.83 27.38 4.74
N GLY A 5 -21.96 28.28 3.75
CA GLY A 5 -23.05 29.26 3.69
C GLY A 5 -22.96 30.39 4.71
N THR A 6 -21.84 30.54 5.42
CA THR A 6 -21.68 31.58 6.45
C THR A 6 -21.00 32.82 5.89
N ALA A 7 -21.69 33.97 5.94
CA ALA A 7 -21.14 35.25 5.51
C ALA A 7 -20.22 35.84 6.58
N CYS A 8 -18.93 36.01 6.25
CA CYS A 8 -17.98 36.69 7.13
C CYS A 8 -18.03 38.20 6.86
N LYS A 9 -18.42 38.99 7.86
CA LYS A 9 -18.47 40.47 7.75
C LYS A 9 -17.10 41.12 7.47
N GLY A 10 -16.00 40.39 7.68
CA GLY A 10 -14.62 40.84 7.46
C GLY A 10 -13.93 40.27 6.21
N GLU A 11 -14.68 39.65 5.28
CA GLU A 11 -14.10 38.98 4.10
C GLU A 11 -13.19 39.90 3.28
N ALA A 12 -13.55 41.18 3.14
CA ALA A 12 -12.79 42.18 2.38
C ALA A 12 -11.41 42.53 2.97
N LYS A 13 -11.20 42.32 4.29
CA LYS A 13 -9.91 42.57 4.97
C LYS A 13 -9.12 41.28 5.23
N CYS A 14 -9.68 40.12 4.90
CA CYS A 14 -9.08 38.85 5.22
C CYS A 14 -8.04 38.46 4.17
N ARG A 15 -6.76 38.40 4.58
CA ARG A 15 -5.62 38.00 3.73
C ARG A 15 -5.76 36.60 3.11
N VAL A 16 -6.63 35.76 3.67
CA VAL A 16 -6.85 34.34 3.31
C VAL A 16 -8.06 34.18 2.36
N ALA A 17 -8.56 35.26 1.75
CA ALA A 17 -9.78 35.25 0.93
C ALA A 17 -9.74 34.30 -0.28
N GLN A 18 -8.55 33.88 -0.74
CA GLN A 18 -8.39 33.05 -1.93
C GLN A 18 -7.64 31.76 -1.61
N GLY A 19 -8.38 30.65 -1.57
CA GLY A 19 -7.82 29.31 -1.64
C GLY A 19 -8.21 28.66 -2.96
N ILE A 20 -7.22 28.27 -3.78
CA ILE A 20 -7.47 27.47 -4.99
C ILE A 20 -7.91 26.08 -4.53
N ARG A 21 -9.10 25.65 -4.94
CA ARG A 21 -9.57 24.29 -4.67
C ARG A 21 -9.23 23.39 -5.84
N ILE A 22 -8.33 22.44 -5.59
CA ILE A 22 -7.96 21.41 -6.55
C ILE A 22 -8.68 20.14 -6.13
N PRO A 23 -9.44 19.48 -7.03
CA PRO A 23 -10.07 18.23 -6.68
C PRO A 23 -9.02 17.16 -6.40
N LEU A 24 -9.26 16.29 -5.41
CA LEU A 24 -8.34 15.19 -5.07
C LEU A 24 -8.17 14.18 -6.22
N SER A 25 -9.06 14.21 -7.22
CA SER A 25 -8.96 13.37 -8.42
C SER A 25 -7.84 13.78 -9.36
N GLU A 26 -7.39 15.03 -9.32
CA GLU A 26 -6.39 15.57 -10.25
C GLU A 26 -5.06 14.81 -10.12
N ASP A 27 -4.55 14.72 -8.90
CA ASP A 27 -3.39 13.89 -8.57
C ASP A 27 -3.51 13.36 -7.14
N ARG A 28 -3.84 12.08 -6.99
CA ARG A 28 -3.99 11.42 -5.68
C ARG A 28 -2.67 11.21 -4.94
N ARG A 29 -1.52 11.33 -5.60
CA ARG A 29 -0.19 11.21 -4.98
C ARG A 29 0.20 12.52 -4.30
N ILE A 30 -0.19 13.65 -4.90
CA ILE A 30 0.02 14.99 -4.35
C ILE A 30 -1.09 15.34 -3.36
N PHE A 31 -2.35 15.19 -3.77
CA PHE A 31 -3.55 15.53 -3.00
C PHE A 31 -4.13 14.29 -2.34
N THR A 32 -3.58 13.95 -1.19
CA THR A 32 -3.97 12.76 -0.44
C THR A 32 -5.21 13.04 0.40
N PRO A 33 -6.14 12.07 0.52
CA PRO A 33 -7.35 12.23 1.35
C PRO A 33 -7.05 12.28 2.85
N ILE A 34 -5.84 11.87 3.23
CA ILE A 34 -5.30 11.94 4.58
C ILE A 34 -4.21 13.00 4.55
N ASP A 35 -4.22 13.88 5.54
CA ASP A 35 -3.17 14.87 5.72
C ASP A 35 -1.80 14.19 6.01
N ARG A 36 -0.73 14.70 5.39
CA ARG A 36 0.61 14.11 5.49
C ARG A 36 1.21 14.22 6.89
N ALA A 37 0.83 15.24 7.65
CA ALA A 37 1.30 15.41 9.03
C ALA A 37 0.55 14.52 10.04
N SER A 38 -0.50 13.82 9.62
CA SER A 38 -1.28 12.96 10.49
C SER A 38 -0.53 11.68 10.87
N TYR A 39 -0.64 11.25 12.14
CA TYR A 39 -0.22 9.91 12.57
C TYR A 39 -0.88 8.76 11.77
N LYS A 40 -2.04 9.01 11.17
CA LYS A 40 -2.69 8.04 10.26
C LYS A 40 -1.90 7.90 8.96
N TRP A 41 -1.34 8.98 8.43
CA TRP A 41 -0.51 8.96 7.23
C TRP A 41 0.76 8.17 7.49
N GLU A 42 1.48 8.46 8.57
CA GLU A 42 2.71 7.78 8.93
C GLU A 42 2.54 6.25 9.02
N ARG A 43 1.52 5.78 9.75
CA ARG A 43 1.22 4.34 9.88
C ARG A 43 0.90 3.67 8.54
N MET A 44 0.18 4.36 7.66
CA MET A 44 -0.18 3.80 6.35
C MET A 44 1.01 3.83 5.39
N TYR A 45 1.79 4.92 5.40
CA TYR A 45 2.96 5.11 4.55
C TYR A 45 4.10 4.17 4.95
N ALA A 46 4.23 3.80 6.23
CA ALA A 46 5.17 2.78 6.68
C ALA A 46 4.99 1.41 5.99
N LYS A 47 3.79 1.12 5.45
CA LYS A 47 3.53 -0.11 4.67
C LYS A 47 4.09 -0.06 3.25
N ARG A 48 4.60 1.08 2.77
CA ARG A 48 5.20 1.25 1.42
C ARG A 48 6.29 0.22 1.16
N THR A 49 7.13 -0.06 2.14
CA THR A 49 8.23 -1.02 2.01
C THR A 49 7.74 -2.42 1.68
N ALA A 50 6.53 -2.80 2.12
CA ALA A 50 5.94 -4.09 1.75
C ALA A 50 5.58 -4.14 0.26
N VAL A 51 5.08 -3.03 -0.31
CA VAL A 51 4.77 -2.91 -1.73
C VAL A 51 6.05 -2.91 -2.57
N GLU A 52 7.07 -2.17 -2.14
CA GLU A 52 8.38 -2.15 -2.82
C GLU A 52 9.04 -3.53 -2.86
N ARG A 53 8.97 -4.29 -1.75
CA ARG A 53 9.44 -5.69 -1.72
C ARG A 53 8.66 -6.61 -2.64
N LEU A 54 7.37 -6.33 -2.86
CA LEU A 54 6.54 -7.09 -3.77
C LEU A 54 6.96 -6.80 -5.22
N SER A 55 7.19 -5.53 -5.53
CA SER A 55 7.72 -5.08 -6.83
C SER A 55 9.08 -5.69 -7.12
N SER A 56 10.02 -5.66 -6.16
CA SER A 56 11.35 -6.24 -6.37
C SER A 56 11.33 -7.75 -6.57
N ARG A 57 10.42 -8.47 -5.90
CA ARG A 57 10.23 -9.90 -6.13
C ARG A 57 9.63 -10.21 -7.51
N LEU A 58 8.69 -9.39 -7.98
CA LEU A 58 8.15 -9.51 -9.33
C LEU A 58 9.26 -9.31 -10.37
N ASP A 59 10.14 -8.35 -10.15
CA ASP A 59 11.22 -8.04 -11.08
C ASP A 59 12.30 -9.12 -11.09
N VAL A 60 12.86 -9.43 -9.91
CA VAL A 60 14.01 -10.31 -9.74
C VAL A 60 13.62 -11.79 -9.72
N SER A 61 12.61 -12.18 -8.93
CA SER A 61 12.29 -13.61 -8.74
C SER A 61 11.46 -14.20 -9.87
N PHE A 62 10.62 -13.40 -10.53
CA PHE A 62 9.86 -13.84 -11.71
C PHE A 62 10.52 -13.44 -13.03
N GLY A 63 11.64 -12.70 -12.99
CA GLY A 63 12.44 -12.35 -14.15
C GLY A 63 11.74 -11.40 -15.11
N PHE A 64 10.83 -10.55 -14.62
CA PHE A 64 10.17 -9.55 -15.46
C PHE A 64 11.09 -8.39 -15.86
N GLU A 65 12.26 -8.27 -15.23
CA GLU A 65 13.33 -7.35 -15.62
C GLU A 65 13.84 -7.67 -17.04
N LEU A 66 13.82 -8.94 -17.41
CA LEU A 66 14.06 -9.37 -18.77
C LEU A 66 12.78 -9.10 -19.57
N HIS A 67 12.75 -7.94 -20.22
CA HIS A 67 11.65 -7.42 -21.06
C HIS A 67 11.42 -8.24 -22.34
N THR A 68 11.36 -9.56 -22.20
CA THR A 68 11.14 -10.56 -23.24
C THR A 68 9.68 -10.67 -23.67
N ILE A 69 8.78 -9.97 -22.96
CA ILE A 69 7.34 -10.14 -23.06
C ILE A 69 6.74 -8.99 -23.86
N CYS A 70 6.46 -9.24 -25.14
CA CYS A 70 5.82 -8.24 -25.99
C CYS A 70 4.29 -8.29 -25.84
N GLY A 71 3.70 -7.16 -25.43
CA GLY A 71 2.26 -6.94 -25.39
C GLY A 71 1.67 -6.89 -23.98
N MET A 72 0.85 -5.86 -23.74
CA MET A 72 0.29 -5.57 -22.41
C MET A 72 -0.59 -6.70 -21.86
N ALA A 73 -1.35 -7.39 -22.73
CA ALA A 73 -2.21 -8.49 -22.31
C ALA A 73 -1.41 -9.69 -21.75
N LYS A 74 -0.30 -10.05 -22.41
CA LYS A 74 0.58 -11.14 -21.96
C LYS A 74 1.25 -10.82 -20.63
N MET A 75 1.68 -9.57 -20.47
CA MET A 75 2.28 -9.08 -19.22
C MET A 75 1.27 -9.10 -18.07
N LYS A 76 0.06 -8.58 -18.28
CA LYS A 76 -1.02 -8.59 -17.28
C LYS A 76 -1.34 -10.00 -16.77
N MET A 77 -1.46 -10.97 -17.69
CA MET A 77 -1.73 -12.36 -17.31
C MET A 77 -0.61 -12.97 -16.47
N ARG A 78 0.65 -12.78 -16.88
CA ARG A 78 1.82 -13.30 -16.16
C ARG A 78 2.00 -12.66 -14.79
N CYS A 79 1.85 -11.34 -14.67
CA CYS A 79 1.88 -10.66 -13.38
C CYS A 79 0.74 -11.14 -12.46
N GLY A 80 -0.47 -11.31 -13.00
CA GLY A 80 -1.60 -11.85 -12.24
C GLY A 80 -1.31 -13.24 -11.69
N LEU A 81 -0.79 -14.14 -12.53
CA LEU A 81 -0.40 -15.48 -12.10
C LEU A 81 0.70 -15.46 -11.03
N ALA A 82 1.74 -14.63 -11.21
CA ALA A 82 2.82 -14.48 -10.24
C ALA A 82 2.30 -14.07 -8.86
N LEU A 83 1.39 -13.10 -8.81
CA LEU A 83 0.75 -12.64 -7.56
C LEU A 83 -0.06 -13.76 -6.89
N CYS A 84 -0.82 -14.56 -7.66
CA CYS A 84 -1.55 -15.71 -7.15
C CYS A 84 -0.61 -16.76 -6.53
N VAL A 85 0.49 -17.08 -7.20
CA VAL A 85 1.49 -18.05 -6.70
C VAL A 85 2.16 -17.52 -5.42
N MET A 86 2.51 -16.23 -5.37
CA MET A 86 3.06 -15.61 -4.16
C MET A 86 2.10 -15.69 -2.97
N LEU A 87 0.80 -15.50 -3.21
CA LEU A 87 -0.23 -15.62 -2.18
C LEU A 87 -0.34 -17.06 -1.67
N ALA A 88 -0.40 -18.04 -2.57
CA ALA A 88 -0.41 -19.46 -2.22
C ALA A 88 0.82 -19.87 -1.40
N MET A 89 2.02 -19.44 -1.80
CA MET A 89 3.25 -19.68 -1.04
C MET A 89 3.22 -19.02 0.34
N ALA A 90 2.69 -17.81 0.46
CA ALA A 90 2.56 -17.12 1.74
C ALA A 90 1.62 -17.88 2.70
N LEU A 91 0.49 -18.36 2.19
CA LEU A 91 -0.44 -19.20 2.96
C LEU A 91 0.21 -20.51 3.41
N GLY A 92 0.96 -21.17 2.52
CA GLY A 92 1.72 -22.38 2.84
C GLY A 92 2.71 -22.12 3.99
N ARG A 93 3.58 -21.11 3.85
CA ARG A 93 4.57 -20.74 4.89
C ARG A 93 3.92 -20.42 6.23
N ASN A 94 2.78 -19.74 6.24
CA ASN A 94 2.05 -19.43 7.47
C ASN A 94 1.52 -20.69 8.17
N ARG A 95 1.03 -21.69 7.41
CA ARG A 95 0.58 -22.97 7.97
C ARG A 95 1.75 -23.77 8.53
N PHE A 96 2.85 -23.88 7.78
CA PHE A 96 4.07 -24.56 8.25
C PHE A 96 4.64 -23.92 9.51
N LYS A 97 4.72 -22.58 9.56
CA LYS A 97 5.20 -21.86 10.75
C LYS A 97 4.34 -22.13 11.99
N LYS A 98 3.01 -22.22 11.83
CA LYS A 98 2.10 -22.60 12.93
C LYS A 98 2.37 -24.03 13.41
N GLN A 99 2.53 -25.00 12.48
CA GLN A 99 2.82 -26.39 12.82
C GLN A 99 4.17 -26.55 13.54
N LEU A 100 5.24 -25.93 13.01
CA LEU A 100 6.56 -25.93 13.65
C LEU A 100 6.53 -25.36 15.07
N LYS A 101 5.75 -24.29 15.28
CA LYS A 101 5.61 -23.70 16.62
C LYS A 101 4.93 -24.65 17.59
N LEU A 102 3.91 -25.38 17.15
CA LEU A 102 3.22 -26.39 17.97
C LEU A 102 4.15 -27.56 18.31
N LEU A 103 4.89 -28.09 17.32
CA LEU A 103 5.85 -29.17 17.53
C LEU A 103 6.96 -28.78 18.51
N ASN A 104 7.51 -27.57 18.39
CA ASN A 104 8.54 -27.08 19.31
C ASN A 104 8.00 -26.85 20.73
N GLN A 105 6.72 -26.49 20.88
CA GLN A 105 6.10 -26.35 22.19
C GLN A 105 5.87 -27.71 22.88
N CYS A 106 5.44 -28.72 22.13
CA CYS A 106 5.30 -30.08 22.65
C CYS A 106 6.68 -30.65 23.05
N ALA A 107 7.70 -30.51 22.21
CA ALA A 107 9.05 -30.99 22.51
C ALA A 107 9.66 -30.34 23.78
N VAL A 108 9.30 -29.10 24.10
CA VAL A 108 9.74 -28.42 25.34
C VAL A 108 8.90 -28.84 26.56
N ALA A 109 7.67 -29.32 26.35
CA ALA A 109 6.83 -29.85 27.43
C ALA A 109 7.26 -31.26 27.87
N ASP A 110 7.81 -32.07 26.97
CA ASP A 110 8.33 -33.42 27.26
C ASP A 110 9.72 -33.43 27.96
N LEU A 111 10.36 -32.26 28.08
CA LEU A 111 11.68 -32.07 28.71
C LEU A 111 11.60 -31.52 30.16
N LYS A 112 10.38 -31.39 30.71
CA LYS A 112 10.12 -30.97 32.10
C LYS A 112 9.38 -32.05 32.85
#